data_AF-T1GA42-F1
#
_entry.id   AF-T1GA42-F1
#
_cell.length_a   1.000
_cell.length_b   1.000
_cell.length_c   1.000
_cell.angle_alpha   90.00
_cell.angle_beta   90.00
_cell.angle_gamma   90.00
#
_symmetry.space_group_name_H-M   'P 1'
#
loop_
_entity.id
_entity.type
_entity.pdbx_description
1 polymer ?
#
loop_
_entity_poly.entity_id
_entity_poly.type
_entity_poly.pdbx_seq_one_letter_code
_entity_poly.pdbx_strand_id
1 'polypeptide(L)'
;ERREDEEQNLKQQEIFDILVAAGYFRARIKGLSAFDKIVGGMTWCIECCEYGVDVDLLFHENLTIGQKISLTEKIVTVLPQMKCPYLLEPHQIQGLDFISIHPVIQWLVKKSVENRAERAENLKKYAETQFNAHFQFCSDKELSEKAIKDQEEINEKRKSEFPKRVYRRKDYGNEDEFTKVRITLLEYGNEGKIVGKDSVMSLM
;
A
#
# COMPACT_ATOMS: atom_id res chain seq x y z
N GLU A 1 -25.45 34.40 -19.92
CA GLU A 1 -24.38 35.38 -19.67
C GLU A 1 -24.18 35.72 -18.21
N ARG A 2 -24.76 36.78 -17.61
CA ARG A 2 -24.33 37.25 -16.26
C ARG A 2 -24.33 36.19 -15.13
N ARG A 3 -25.24 35.21 -15.15
CA ARG A 3 -25.28 34.12 -14.16
C ARG A 3 -24.21 33.04 -14.40
N GLU A 4 -23.87 32.75 -15.65
CA GLU A 4 -22.84 31.76 -16.01
C GLU A 4 -21.45 32.29 -15.65
N ASP A 5 -21.22 33.60 -15.84
CA ASP A 5 -19.99 34.25 -15.42
C ASP A 5 -19.81 34.27 -13.90
N GLU A 6 -20.89 34.40 -13.14
CA GLU A 6 -20.88 34.32 -11.67
C GLU A 6 -20.53 32.90 -11.20
N GLU A 7 -21.11 31.87 -11.82
CA GLU A 7 -20.82 30.47 -11.50
C GLU A 7 -19.36 30.08 -11.82
N GLN A 8 -18.84 30.51 -12.98
CA GLN A 8 -17.44 30.30 -13.35
C GLN A 8 -16.47 30.95 -12.35
N ASN A 9 -16.77 32.17 -11.90
CA ASN A 9 -15.95 32.87 -10.90
C ASN A 9 -15.98 32.19 -9.53
N LEU A 10 -17.14 31.66 -9.10
CA LEU A 10 -17.25 30.88 -7.86
C LEU A 10 -16.42 29.59 -7.96
N LYS A 11 -16.55 28.84 -9.05
CA LYS A 11 -15.78 27.62 -9.29
C LYS A 11 -14.28 27.87 -9.36
N GLN A 12 -13.87 28.98 -9.95
CA GLN A 12 -12.49 29.42 -9.97
C GLN A 12 -11.91 29.60 -8.56
N GLN A 13 -12.66 30.28 -7.67
CA GLN A 13 -12.22 30.48 -6.29
C GLN A 13 -12.14 29.16 -5.52
N GLU A 14 -13.15 28.30 -5.66
CA GLU A 14 -13.16 26.96 -5.06
C GLU A 14 -11.95 26.13 -5.50
N ILE A 15 -11.62 26.14 -6.80
CA ILE A 15 -10.43 25.47 -7.34
C ILE A 15 -9.15 26.00 -6.66
N PHE A 16 -9.00 27.32 -6.55
CA PHE A 16 -7.81 27.90 -5.92
C PHE A 16 -7.71 27.54 -4.44
N ASP A 17 -8.82 27.54 -3.71
CA ASP A 17 -8.85 27.18 -2.30
C ASP A 17 -8.50 25.70 -2.09
N ILE A 18 -9.03 24.80 -2.92
CA ILE A 18 -8.70 23.37 -2.88
C ILE A 18 -7.21 23.13 -3.18
N LEU A 19 -6.65 23.81 -4.18
CA LEU A 19 -5.22 23.72 -4.50
C LEU A 19 -4.33 24.22 -3.36
N VAL A 20 -4.70 25.33 -2.72
CA VAL A 20 -3.97 25.89 -1.57
C VAL A 20 -4.04 24.94 -0.39
N ALA A 21 -5.22 24.39 -0.08
CA ALA A 21 -5.40 23.42 0.99
C ALA A 21 -4.59 22.13 0.75
N ALA A 22 -4.40 21.74 -0.52
CA ALA A 22 -3.55 20.61 -0.90
C ALA A 22 -2.05 20.85 -0.66
N GLY A 23 -1.62 22.11 -0.66
CA GLY A 23 -0.22 22.53 -0.49
C GLY A 23 0.35 23.34 -1.68
N TYR A 24 -0.43 23.64 -2.71
CA TYR A 24 0.01 24.45 -3.86
C TYR A 24 -0.24 25.94 -3.63
N PHE A 25 0.70 26.62 -2.97
CA PHE A 25 0.55 28.02 -2.57
C PHE A 25 0.63 29.04 -3.72
N ARG A 26 1.18 28.65 -4.89
CA ARG A 26 1.29 29.55 -6.06
C ARG A 26 -0.09 30.01 -6.57
N ALA A 27 -1.16 29.26 -6.29
CA ALA A 27 -2.54 29.69 -6.58
C ALA A 27 -2.93 31.02 -5.92
N ARG A 28 -2.29 31.43 -4.81
CA ARG A 28 -2.58 32.71 -4.12
C ARG A 28 -1.87 33.92 -4.72
N ILE A 29 -0.90 33.73 -5.61
CA ILE A 29 -0.10 34.83 -6.15
C ILE A 29 -0.98 35.74 -7.01
N LYS A 30 -1.09 37.03 -6.66
CA LYS A 30 -1.98 37.97 -7.36
C LYS A 30 -1.50 38.37 -8.77
N GLY A 31 -0.21 38.23 -9.05
CA GLY A 31 0.39 38.54 -10.35
C GLY A 31 0.38 37.39 -11.36
N LEU A 32 -0.09 36.20 -10.97
CA LEU A 32 -0.09 35.02 -11.83
C LEU A 32 -1.47 34.86 -12.51
N SER A 33 -1.47 34.52 -13.80
CA SER A 33 -2.72 34.33 -14.54
C SER A 33 -3.51 33.14 -14.01
N ALA A 34 -4.84 33.15 -14.20
CA ALA A 34 -5.68 32.03 -13.79
C ALA A 34 -5.28 30.71 -14.49
N PHE A 35 -4.91 30.80 -15.77
CA PHE A 35 -4.38 29.68 -16.54
C PHE A 35 -3.13 29.09 -15.88
N ASP A 36 -2.13 29.92 -15.58
CA ASP A 36 -0.86 29.44 -15.03
C ASP A 36 -1.04 28.84 -13.61
N LYS A 37 -1.99 29.36 -12.83
CA LYS A 37 -2.37 28.78 -11.53
C LYS A 37 -3.02 27.40 -11.65
N ILE A 38 -3.96 27.24 -12.58
CA ILE A 38 -4.66 25.98 -12.82
C ILE A 38 -3.67 24.94 -13.36
N VAL A 39 -3.00 25.28 -14.46
CA VAL A 39 -2.07 24.38 -15.14
C VAL A 39 -0.93 23.98 -14.21
N GLY A 40 -0.35 24.95 -13.50
CA GLY A 40 0.68 24.68 -12.50
C GLY A 40 0.16 23.81 -11.35
N GLY A 41 -1.08 24.03 -10.89
CA GLY A 41 -1.70 23.21 -9.85
C GLY A 41 -2.00 21.78 -10.31
N MET A 42 -2.49 21.60 -11.53
CA MET A 42 -2.72 20.28 -12.14
C MET A 42 -1.41 19.53 -12.29
N THR A 43 -0.37 20.16 -12.85
CA THR A 43 0.91 19.50 -13.03
C THR A 43 1.56 19.15 -11.69
N TRP A 44 1.48 20.04 -10.69
CA TRP A 44 1.96 19.73 -9.35
C TRP A 44 1.25 18.50 -8.74
N CYS A 45 -0.06 18.35 -8.94
CA CYS A 45 -0.78 17.17 -8.49
C CYS A 45 -0.33 15.89 -9.22
N ILE A 46 -0.03 15.99 -10.52
CA ILE A 46 0.44 14.86 -11.34
C ILE A 46 1.87 14.45 -10.92
N GLU A 47 2.74 15.41 -10.69
CA GLU A 47 4.10 15.20 -10.19
C GLU A 47 4.10 14.52 -8.82
N CYS A 48 3.19 14.95 -7.93
CA CYS A 48 2.98 14.29 -6.63
C CYS A 48 2.52 12.84 -6.76
N CYS A 49 1.96 12.44 -7.91
CA CYS A 49 1.56 11.07 -8.22
C CYS A 49 2.66 10.27 -8.94
N GLU A 50 3.87 10.82 -9.10
CA GLU A 50 5.03 10.20 -9.79
C GLU A 50 4.80 9.93 -11.29
N TYR A 51 3.88 10.65 -11.92
CA TYR A 51 3.71 10.61 -13.37
C TYR A 51 4.62 11.65 -14.03
N GLY A 52 5.37 11.23 -15.04
CA GLY A 52 6.33 12.06 -15.75
C GLY A 52 5.65 13.11 -16.62
N VAL A 53 5.50 14.33 -16.08
CA VAL A 53 5.30 15.54 -16.88
C VAL A 53 6.59 16.34 -16.78
N ASP A 54 7.21 16.68 -17.90
CA ASP A 54 8.43 17.50 -17.92
C ASP A 54 8.21 18.81 -17.16
N VAL A 55 8.75 18.85 -15.94
CA VAL A 55 8.58 19.92 -14.94
C VAL A 55 9.27 21.23 -15.37
N ASP A 56 10.24 21.17 -16.28
CA ASP A 56 11.00 22.34 -16.77
C ASP A 56 10.12 23.40 -17.47
N LEU A 57 8.96 23.00 -18.01
CA LEU A 57 8.01 23.95 -18.60
C LEU A 57 7.27 24.79 -17.55
N LEU A 58 7.14 24.33 -16.29
CA LEU A 58 6.30 24.96 -15.26
C LEU A 58 6.94 26.18 -14.57
N PHE A 59 8.24 26.37 -14.75
CA PHE A 59 9.01 27.42 -14.06
C PHE A 59 9.24 28.67 -14.91
N HIS A 60 8.80 28.67 -16.17
CA HIS A 60 8.94 29.82 -17.05
C HIS A 60 7.66 30.64 -17.02
N GLU A 61 7.68 31.83 -16.39
CA GLU A 61 6.52 32.73 -16.32
C GLU A 61 6.12 33.31 -17.69
N ASN A 62 6.98 33.19 -18.70
CA ASN A 62 6.79 33.70 -20.07
C ASN A 62 6.68 32.58 -21.12
N LEU A 63 5.93 31.52 -20.84
CA LEU A 63 5.69 30.48 -21.86
C LEU A 63 5.01 31.09 -23.10
N THR A 64 5.56 30.77 -24.26
CA THR A 64 4.91 31.09 -25.54
C THR A 64 3.58 30.37 -25.64
N ILE A 65 2.64 30.92 -26.42
CA ILE A 65 1.29 30.34 -26.58
C ILE A 65 1.35 28.87 -27.04
N GLY A 66 2.31 28.53 -27.92
CA GLY A 66 2.52 27.15 -28.37
C GLY A 66 2.98 26.20 -27.26
N GLN A 67 3.81 26.69 -26.33
CA GLN A 67 4.22 25.89 -25.17
C GLN A 67 3.05 25.69 -24.20
N LYS A 68 2.21 26.70 -23.99
CA LYS A 68 0.99 26.58 -23.16
C LYS A 68 0.03 25.52 -23.73
N ILE A 69 -0.17 25.54 -25.05
CA ILE A 69 -0.99 24.55 -25.75
C ILE A 69 -0.42 23.14 -25.59
N SER A 70 0.87 22.94 -25.90
CA SER A 70 1.52 21.63 -25.78
C SER A 70 1.48 21.09 -24.34
N LEU A 71 1.61 21.96 -23.34
CA LEU A 71 1.52 21.59 -21.93
C LEU A 71 0.11 21.11 -21.56
N THR A 72 -0.94 21.82 -22.00
CA THR A 72 -2.32 21.38 -21.77
C THR A 72 -2.63 20.03 -22.42
N GLU A 73 -2.13 19.78 -23.62
CA GLU A 73 -2.28 18.48 -24.30
C GLU A 73 -1.58 17.37 -23.51
N LYS A 74 -0.34 17.60 -23.06
CA LYS A 74 0.40 16.65 -22.22
C LYS A 74 -0.39 16.30 -20.95
N ILE A 75 -0.94 17.29 -20.24
CA ILE A 75 -1.78 17.04 -19.05
C ILE A 75 -2.95 16.12 -19.39
N VAL A 76 -3.71 16.46 -20.45
CA VAL A 76 -4.87 15.68 -20.88
C VAL A 76 -4.49 14.25 -21.26
N THR A 77 -3.32 14.03 -21.87
CA THR A 77 -2.85 12.67 -22.20
C THR A 77 -2.47 11.82 -20.98
N VAL A 78 -2.11 12.44 -19.85
CA VAL A 78 -1.73 11.73 -18.62
C VAL A 78 -2.96 11.36 -17.77
N LEU A 79 -4.04 12.16 -17.81
CA LEU A 79 -5.25 11.89 -17.03
C LEU A 79 -5.83 10.46 -17.21
N PRO A 80 -5.93 9.90 -18.44
CA PRO A 80 -6.34 8.51 -18.63
C PRO A 80 -5.37 7.49 -18.04
N GLN A 81 -4.06 7.76 -18.06
CA GLN A 81 -3.04 6.86 -17.49
C GLN A 81 -3.15 6.79 -15.96
N MET A 82 -3.59 7.88 -15.33
CA MET A 82 -3.91 7.93 -13.90
C MET A 82 -5.28 7.32 -13.55
N LYS A 83 -6.06 6.86 -14.55
CA LYS A 83 -7.43 6.35 -14.42
C LYS A 83 -8.40 7.42 -13.87
N CYS A 84 -8.23 8.67 -14.28
CA CYS A 84 -9.19 9.73 -13.96
C CYS A 84 -10.55 9.42 -14.63
N PRO A 85 -11.68 9.48 -13.90
CA PRO A 85 -13.00 9.20 -14.46
C PRO A 85 -13.60 10.38 -15.23
N TYR A 86 -12.99 11.57 -15.13
CA TYR A 86 -13.48 12.80 -15.75
C TYR A 86 -12.77 13.06 -17.07
N LEU A 87 -13.55 13.35 -18.12
CA LEU A 87 -13.04 13.75 -19.42
C LEU A 87 -12.75 15.25 -19.41
N LEU A 88 -11.59 15.63 -19.90
CA LEU A 88 -11.16 17.02 -20.02
C LEU A 88 -10.45 17.19 -21.35
N GLU A 89 -10.87 18.19 -22.14
CA GLU A 89 -10.27 18.51 -23.42
C GLU A 89 -9.31 19.71 -23.28
N PRO A 90 -8.24 19.80 -24.12
CA PRO A 90 -7.27 20.89 -24.01
C PRO A 90 -7.88 22.29 -24.17
N HIS A 91 -8.92 22.42 -25.01
CA HIS A 91 -9.61 23.68 -25.24
C HIS A 91 -10.36 24.17 -24.00
N GLN A 92 -10.84 23.27 -23.13
CA GLN A 92 -11.52 23.64 -21.89
C GLN A 92 -10.55 24.28 -20.89
N ILE A 93 -9.30 23.81 -20.86
CA ILE A 93 -8.24 24.38 -20.01
C ILE A 93 -7.82 25.76 -20.56
N GLN A 94 -7.66 25.87 -21.88
CA GLN A 94 -7.27 27.13 -22.53
C GLN A 94 -8.39 28.18 -22.45
N GLY A 95 -9.64 27.77 -22.58
CA GLY A 95 -10.84 28.60 -22.46
C GLY A 95 -11.24 28.92 -21.02
N LEU A 96 -10.50 28.40 -20.03
CA LEU A 96 -10.76 28.60 -18.60
C LEU A 96 -12.19 28.19 -18.20
N ASP A 97 -12.65 27.05 -18.70
CA ASP A 97 -13.94 26.48 -18.30
C ASP A 97 -13.82 25.81 -16.92
N PHE A 98 -13.91 26.61 -15.86
CA PHE A 98 -13.76 26.18 -14.48
C PHE A 98 -14.81 25.16 -14.05
N ILE A 99 -15.99 25.15 -14.65
CA ILE A 99 -17.04 24.16 -14.35
C ILE A 99 -16.56 22.75 -14.71
N SER A 100 -15.97 22.59 -15.90
CA SER A 100 -15.43 21.31 -16.36
C SER A 100 -14.10 20.96 -15.69
N ILE A 101 -13.26 21.95 -15.37
CA ILE A 101 -11.95 21.76 -14.72
C ILE A 101 -12.10 21.36 -13.24
N HIS A 102 -13.08 21.92 -12.53
CA HIS A 102 -13.28 21.73 -11.10
C HIS A 102 -13.28 20.24 -10.66
N PRO A 103 -14.11 19.34 -11.23
CA PRO A 103 -14.13 17.93 -10.81
C PRO A 103 -12.79 17.22 -11.05
N VAL A 104 -12.06 17.59 -12.10
CA VAL A 104 -10.73 17.03 -12.40
C VAL A 104 -9.72 17.45 -11.34
N ILE A 105 -9.69 18.73 -10.95
CA ILE A 105 -8.80 19.22 -9.88
C ILE A 105 -9.15 18.59 -8.55
N GLN A 106 -10.43 18.50 -8.20
CA GLN A 106 -10.86 17.87 -6.96
C GLN A 106 -10.38 16.42 -6.87
N TRP A 107 -10.47 15.67 -7.97
CA TRP A 107 -9.96 14.31 -8.06
C TRP A 107 -8.44 14.26 -7.98
N LEU A 108 -7.72 15.10 -8.73
CA LEU A 108 -6.25 15.18 -8.72
C LEU A 108 -5.70 15.53 -7.34
N VAL A 109 -6.33 16.46 -6.64
CA VAL A 109 -5.94 16.86 -5.28
C VAL A 109 -6.16 15.71 -4.30
N LYS A 110 -7.32 15.04 -4.36
CA LYS A 110 -7.56 13.86 -3.53
C LYS A 110 -6.49 12.79 -3.78
N LYS A 111 -6.22 12.49 -5.06
CA LYS A 111 -5.26 11.45 -5.46
C LYS A 111 -3.82 11.81 -5.04
N SER A 112 -3.42 13.07 -5.18
CA SER A 112 -2.09 13.53 -4.81
C SER A 112 -1.86 13.54 -3.29
N VAL A 113 -2.88 13.82 -2.49
CA VAL A 113 -2.82 13.69 -1.03
C VAL A 113 -2.65 12.23 -0.61
N GLU A 114 -3.45 11.32 -1.19
CA GLU A 114 -3.34 9.88 -0.95
C GLU A 114 -1.94 9.35 -1.29
N ASN A 115 -1.41 9.70 -2.48
CA ASN A 115 -0.09 9.23 -2.92
C ASN A 115 1.05 9.75 -2.04
N ARG A 116 0.98 11.00 -1.58
CA ARG A 116 1.97 11.56 -0.66
C ARG A 116 1.94 10.89 0.71
N ALA A 117 0.76 10.55 1.22
CA ALA A 117 0.62 9.83 2.47
C ALA A 117 1.23 8.41 2.36
N GLU A 118 0.93 7.70 1.27
CA GLU A 118 1.51 6.38 0.98
C GLU A 118 3.03 6.45 0.84
N ARG A 119 3.54 7.42 0.09
CA ARG A 119 4.98 7.64 -0.09
C ARG A 119 5.68 7.98 1.23
N ALA A 120 5.07 8.80 2.07
CA ALA A 120 5.61 9.14 3.39
C ALA A 120 5.73 7.91 4.29
N GLU A 121 4.70 7.06 4.29
CA GLU A 121 4.70 5.80 5.05
C GLU A 121 5.74 4.80 4.50
N ASN A 122 5.85 4.66 3.19
CA ASN A 122 6.87 3.82 2.56
C ASN A 122 8.29 4.30 2.86
N LEU A 123 8.52 5.61 2.81
CA LEU A 123 9.82 6.21 3.16
C LEU A 123 10.14 5.98 4.64
N LYS A 124 9.16 6.09 5.53
CA LYS A 124 9.32 5.82 6.96
C LYS A 124 9.71 4.35 7.20
N LYS A 125 8.97 3.40 6.63
CA LYS A 125 9.29 1.96 6.72
C LYS A 125 10.68 1.65 6.16
N TYR A 126 11.03 2.27 5.04
CA TYR A 126 12.36 2.15 4.47
C TYR A 126 13.44 2.67 5.43
N ALA A 127 13.24 3.86 6.02
CA ALA A 127 14.17 4.44 6.99
C ALA A 127 14.30 3.55 8.25
N GLU A 128 13.21 3.01 8.77
CA GLU A 128 13.23 2.06 9.90
C GLU A 128 14.00 0.79 9.54
N THR A 129 13.79 0.25 8.33
CA THR A 129 14.50 -0.94 7.85
C THR A 129 15.99 -0.69 7.70
N GLN A 130 16.37 0.45 7.10
CA GLN A 130 17.78 0.84 6.96
C GLN A 130 18.44 1.09 8.31
N PHE A 131 17.72 1.71 9.24
CA PHE A 131 18.20 1.92 10.61
C PHE A 131 18.44 0.59 11.30
N ASN A 132 17.46 -0.33 11.31
CA ASN A 132 17.58 -1.63 11.96
C ASN A 132 18.67 -2.52 11.33
N ALA A 133 18.96 -2.35 10.03
CA ALA A 133 20.03 -3.07 9.36
C ALA A 133 21.43 -2.63 9.81
N HIS A 134 21.61 -1.34 10.07
CA HIS A 134 22.92 -0.77 10.42
C HIS A 134 23.12 -0.51 11.92
N PHE A 135 22.02 -0.35 12.66
CA PHE A 135 22.01 0.01 14.07
C PHE A 135 21.04 -0.92 14.80
N GLN A 136 21.59 -1.72 15.71
CA GLN A 136 20.83 -2.49 16.69
C GLN A 136 21.25 -2.00 18.08
N PHE A 137 20.28 -1.70 18.93
CA PHE A 137 20.59 -1.44 20.34
C PHE A 137 21.11 -2.73 20.99
N CYS A 138 22.02 -2.63 21.96
CA CYS A 138 22.51 -3.81 22.70
C CYS A 138 21.36 -4.61 23.32
N SER A 139 20.33 -3.92 23.82
CA SER A 139 19.10 -4.55 24.32
C SER A 139 18.38 -5.38 23.24
N ASP A 140 18.35 -4.92 21.99
CA ASP A 140 17.66 -5.64 20.90
C ASP A 140 18.42 -6.89 20.49
N LYS A 141 19.77 -6.85 20.51
CA LYS A 141 20.61 -8.03 20.28
C LYS A 141 20.34 -9.10 21.34
N GLU A 142 20.38 -8.73 22.61
CA GLU A 142 20.11 -9.65 23.72
C GLU A 142 18.71 -10.26 23.67
N LEU A 143 17.70 -9.48 23.28
CA LEU A 143 16.33 -9.97 23.08
C LEU A 143 16.23 -10.92 21.90
N SER A 144 16.89 -10.60 20.77
CA SER A 144 16.90 -11.46 19.58
C SER A 144 17.58 -12.81 19.86
N GLU A 145 18.70 -12.80 20.60
CA GLU A 145 19.43 -14.01 20.98
C GLU A 145 18.62 -14.87 21.96
N LYS A 146 17.90 -14.25 22.90
CA LYS A 146 16.97 -14.97 23.79
C LYS A 146 15.82 -15.59 22.99
N ALA A 147 15.20 -14.86 22.06
CA ALA A 147 14.12 -15.37 21.24
C ALA A 147 14.54 -16.56 20.35
N ILE A 148 15.78 -16.53 19.81
CA ILE A 148 16.36 -17.64 19.05
C ILE A 148 16.55 -18.86 19.95
N LYS A 149 17.13 -18.69 21.14
CA LYS A 149 17.33 -19.78 22.11
C LYS A 149 16.00 -20.37 22.57
N ASP A 150 15.00 -19.54 22.85
CA ASP A 150 13.67 -19.98 23.26
C ASP A 150 13.00 -20.79 22.14
N GLN A 151 13.14 -20.37 20.88
CA GLN A 151 12.64 -21.14 19.73
C GLN A 151 13.35 -22.48 19.56
N GLU A 152 14.67 -22.51 19.73
CA GLU A 152 15.45 -23.75 19.68
C GLU A 152 15.03 -24.71 20.79
N GLU A 153 14.85 -24.22 22.02
CA GLU A 153 14.40 -25.02 23.15
C GLU A 153 12.99 -25.57 22.94
N ILE A 154 12.07 -24.76 22.42
CA ILE A 154 10.70 -25.20 22.07
C ILE A 154 10.76 -26.25 20.96
N ASN A 155 11.64 -26.10 19.97
CA ASN A 155 11.77 -27.06 18.87
C ASN A 155 12.39 -28.39 19.33
N GLU A 156 13.37 -28.36 20.24
CA GLU A 156 13.95 -29.57 20.83
C GLU A 156 12.94 -30.29 21.74
N LYS A 157 12.18 -29.56 22.57
CA LYS A 157 11.07 -30.12 23.34
C LYS A 157 10.04 -30.77 22.43
N ARG A 158 9.62 -30.09 21.36
CA ARG A 158 8.73 -30.66 20.34
C ARG A 158 9.30 -31.95 19.74
N LYS A 159 10.58 -31.97 19.32
CA LYS A 159 11.23 -33.19 18.79
C LYS A 159 11.31 -34.34 19.80
N SER A 160 11.34 -34.03 21.10
CA SER A 160 11.36 -35.03 22.17
C SER A 160 9.96 -35.53 22.55
N GLU A 161 8.93 -34.70 22.40
CA GLU A 161 7.53 -35.02 22.75
C GLU A 161 6.80 -35.79 21.65
N PHE A 162 7.22 -35.68 20.38
CA PHE A 162 6.64 -36.47 19.31
C PHE A 162 7.12 -37.93 19.37
N PRO A 163 6.20 -38.91 19.36
CA PRO A 163 6.56 -40.32 19.40
C PRO A 163 7.37 -40.67 18.15
N LYS A 164 8.62 -41.11 18.33
CA LYS A 164 9.49 -41.58 17.24
C LYS A 164 9.25 -43.08 17.04
N ARG A 165 9.01 -43.50 15.81
CA ARG A 165 8.83 -44.91 15.46
C ARG A 165 10.17 -45.65 15.66
N VAL A 166 10.22 -46.55 16.63
CA VAL A 166 11.41 -47.34 17.01
C VAL A 166 11.50 -48.62 16.17
N TYR A 167 10.36 -49.23 15.85
CA TYR A 167 10.31 -50.49 15.09
C TYR A 167 9.52 -50.33 13.79
N ARG A 168 9.96 -51.04 12.74
CA ARG A 168 9.29 -51.05 11.44
C ARG A 168 8.85 -52.47 11.10
N ARG A 169 7.57 -52.64 10.83
CA ARG A 169 7.00 -53.91 10.36
C ARG A 169 7.59 -54.34 9.01
N LYS A 170 7.89 -55.64 8.89
CA LYS A 170 8.43 -56.26 7.67
C LYS A 170 7.34 -56.73 6.70
N ASP A 171 6.28 -57.36 7.21
CA ASP A 171 5.22 -57.97 6.39
C ASP A 171 3.83 -57.47 6.78
N TYR A 172 3.01 -57.04 5.82
CA TYR A 172 1.64 -56.58 6.06
C TYR A 172 0.65 -57.74 5.88
N GLY A 173 0.03 -58.18 6.98
CA GLY A 173 -0.97 -59.25 7.00
C GLY A 173 -2.41 -58.70 7.12
N ASN A 174 -3.40 -59.59 6.96
CA ASN A 174 -4.82 -59.25 7.06
C ASN A 174 -5.33 -59.45 8.49
N GLU A 175 -4.89 -58.59 9.40
CA GLU A 175 -5.16 -58.70 10.85
C GLU A 175 -6.38 -57.90 11.31
N ASP A 176 -6.96 -58.34 12.43
CA ASP A 176 -8.02 -57.65 13.16
C ASP A 176 -7.58 -56.25 13.64
N GLU A 177 -8.54 -55.34 13.78
CA GLU A 177 -8.32 -53.92 14.07
C GLU A 177 -7.57 -53.70 15.39
N PHE A 178 -7.92 -54.47 16.43
CA PHE A 178 -7.22 -54.44 17.73
C PHE A 178 -5.75 -54.85 17.60
N THR A 179 -5.46 -55.79 16.71
CA THR A 179 -4.09 -56.27 16.49
C THR A 179 -3.27 -55.22 15.73
N LYS A 180 -3.87 -54.51 14.77
CA LYS A 180 -3.24 -53.38 14.08
C LYS A 180 -2.89 -52.25 15.04
N VAL A 181 -3.82 -51.86 15.90
CA VAL A 181 -3.58 -50.82 16.93
C VAL A 181 -2.45 -51.24 17.86
N ARG A 182 -2.43 -52.49 18.32
CA ARG A 182 -1.37 -53.01 19.19
C ARG A 182 -0.01 -52.99 18.51
N ILE A 183 0.07 -53.38 17.23
CA ILE A 183 1.30 -53.36 16.45
C ILE A 183 1.80 -51.92 16.27
N THR A 184 0.92 -50.99 15.91
CA THR A 184 1.32 -49.57 15.78
C THR A 184 1.84 -49.01 17.11
N LEU A 185 1.20 -49.31 18.24
CA LEU A 185 1.71 -48.89 19.55
C LEU A 185 3.09 -49.48 19.87
N LEU A 186 3.31 -50.76 19.55
CA LEU A 186 4.62 -51.41 19.69
C LEU A 186 5.69 -50.74 18.81
N GLU A 187 5.34 -50.32 17.59
CA GLU A 187 6.26 -49.62 16.69
C GLU A 187 6.77 -48.30 17.25
N TYR A 188 6.02 -47.65 18.14
CA TYR A 188 6.43 -46.43 18.84
C TYR A 188 6.98 -46.70 20.26
N GLY A 189 7.36 -47.95 20.56
CA GLY A 189 8.03 -48.32 21.81
C GLY A 189 7.13 -48.42 23.03
N ASN A 190 5.81 -48.41 22.86
CA ASN A 190 4.86 -48.65 23.94
C ASN A 190 4.78 -50.16 24.21
N GLU A 191 4.96 -50.61 25.46
CA GLU A 191 5.02 -52.03 25.88
C GLU A 191 3.71 -52.83 25.67
N GLY A 192 2.72 -52.27 24.96
CA GLY A 192 1.50 -52.98 24.61
C GLY A 192 0.62 -53.35 25.81
N LYS A 193 0.77 -52.66 26.95
CA LYS A 193 -0.14 -52.80 28.10
C LYS A 193 -1.50 -52.21 27.74
N ILE A 194 -2.34 -53.02 27.13
CA ILE A 194 -3.78 -52.75 27.06
C ILE A 194 -4.28 -53.01 28.47
N VAL A 195 -4.68 -51.96 29.18
CA VAL A 195 -5.47 -52.10 30.41
C VAL A 195 -6.64 -53.00 30.05
N GLY A 196 -6.70 -54.16 30.69
CA GLY A 196 -7.68 -55.20 30.40
C GLY A 196 -9.09 -54.62 30.40
N LYS A 197 -9.96 -55.31 29.66
CA LYS A 197 -11.36 -54.99 29.37
C LYS A 197 -12.25 -54.71 30.60
N ASP A 198 -11.70 -54.77 31.81
CA ASP A 198 -12.41 -54.66 33.09
C ASP A 198 -12.34 -53.26 33.73
N SER A 199 -11.51 -52.33 33.23
CA SER A 199 -11.41 -50.99 33.85
C SER A 199 -12.39 -49.95 33.30
N VAL A 200 -13.19 -50.28 32.27
CA VAL A 200 -14.14 -49.34 31.64
C VAL A 200 -15.50 -49.32 32.37
N MET A 201 -15.74 -50.21 33.33
CA MET A 201 -16.98 -50.25 34.11
C MET A 201 -16.99 -49.38 35.37
N SER A 202 -15.92 -48.65 35.69
CA SER A 202 -15.86 -47.78 36.88
C SER A 202 -16.08 -46.29 36.60
N LEU A 203 -16.36 -45.91 35.35
CA LEU A 203 -16.56 -44.51 34.95
C LEU A 203 -17.72 -44.37 33.95
N MET A 204 -18.78 -45.16 34.14
CA MET A 204 -20.11 -44.78 33.66
C MET A 204 -20.86 -44.04 34.75
#